data_AF-A0A3D5UWC1-F1
#
_entry.id   AF-A0A3D5UWC1-F1
#
_cell.length_a   1.000
_cell.length_b   1.000
_cell.length_c   1.000
_cell.angle_alpha   90.00
_cell.angle_beta   90.00
_cell.angle_gamma   90.00
#
_symmetry.space_group_name_H-M   'P 1'
#
loop_
_entity.id
_entity.type
_entity.pdbx_description
1 polymer ?
#
loop_
_entity_poly.entity_id
_entity_poly.type
_entity_poly.pdbx_seq_one_letter_code
_entity_poly.pdbx_strand_id
1 'polypeptide(L)' 'MKHFIATLAAAVALATAAPAAAHVVLDEPMASAGAYYKAVFRVPHGCDGSPTTSVSV' A
#
# COMPACT_ATOMS: atom_id res chain seq x y z
N MET A 1 19.20 -29.83 -12.42
CA MET A 1 19.83 -28.52 -12.74
C MET A 1 18.79 -27.42 -12.95
N LYS A 2 17.91 -27.51 -13.96
CA LYS A 2 16.94 -26.44 -14.29
C LYS A 2 15.97 -26.09 -13.14
N HIS A 3 15.47 -27.12 -12.45
CA HIS A 3 14.55 -26.95 -11.31
C HIS A 3 15.21 -26.34 -10.07
N PHE A 4 16.51 -26.61 -9.84
CA PHE A 4 17.26 -26.09 -8.70
C PHE A 4 17.54 -24.60 -8.84
N ILE A 5 17.81 -24.14 -10.07
CA ILE A 5 17.96 -22.71 -10.38
C ILE A 5 16.62 -21.98 -10.19
N ALA A 6 15.52 -22.59 -10.62
CA ALA A 6 14.18 -22.00 -10.46
C ALA A 6 13.76 -21.85 -9.00
N THR A 7 14.01 -22.86 -8.15
CA THR A 7 13.71 -22.77 -6.71
C THR A 7 14.57 -21.74 -6.00
N LEU A 8 15.86 -21.63 -6.34
CA LEU A 8 16.75 -20.62 -5.75
C LEU A 8 16.32 -19.20 -6.13
N ALA A 9 15.97 -18.96 -7.39
CA ALA A 9 15.49 -17.65 -7.86
C ALA A 9 14.18 -17.22 -7.17
N ALA A 10 13.24 -18.16 -6.99
CA ALA A 10 12.00 -17.89 -6.26
C ALA A 10 12.25 -17.56 -4.77
N ALA A 11 13.16 -18.27 -4.11
CA ALA A 11 13.51 -18.01 -2.72
C ALA A 11 14.12 -16.60 -2.53
N VAL A 12 14.98 -16.17 -3.45
CA VAL A 12 15.55 -14.81 -3.43
C VAL A 12 14.46 -13.75 -3.64
N ALA A 13 13.55 -13.95 -4.61
CA ALA A 13 12.47 -12.99 -4.88
C ALA A 13 11.56 -12.79 -3.67
N LEU A 14 11.20 -13.88 -2.96
CA LEU A 14 10.41 -13.78 -1.73
C LEU A 14 11.17 -13.09 -0.60
N ALA A 15 12.48 -13.30 -0.49
CA ALA A 15 13.31 -12.67 0.54
C ALA A 15 13.48 -11.15 0.32
N THR A 16 13.35 -10.67 -0.91
CA THR A 16 13.50 -9.24 -1.26
C THR A 16 12.19 -8.49 -1.44
N ALA A 17 11.04 -9.16 -1.25
CA ALA A 17 9.75 -8.50 -1.37
C ALA A 17 9.55 -7.50 -0.22
N ALA A 18 9.64 -6.20 -0.53
CA ALA A 18 9.34 -5.15 0.44
C ALA A 18 7.82 -4.98 0.59
N PRO A 19 7.31 -4.72 1.81
CA PRO A 19 5.90 -4.42 2.00
C PRO A 19 5.54 -3.11 1.29
N ALA A 20 4.41 -3.09 0.57
CA ALA A 20 3.88 -1.88 -0.04
C ALA A 20 3.37 -0.93 1.06
N ALA A 21 3.98 0.24 1.20
CA ALA A 21 3.60 1.25 2.19
C ALA A 21 2.45 2.14 1.68
N ALA A 22 1.33 1.52 1.28
CA ALA A 22 0.19 2.16 0.62
C ALA A 22 -0.92 2.63 1.58
N HIS A 23 -0.61 2.88 2.86
CA HIS A 23 -1.63 3.25 3.83
C HIS A 23 -2.23 4.63 3.51
N VAL A 24 -3.54 4.68 3.26
CA VAL A 24 -4.30 5.93 3.17
C VAL A 24 -4.43 6.49 4.58
N VAL A 25 -4.12 7.77 4.75
CA VAL A 25 -4.20 8.46 6.05
C VAL A 25 -5.18 9.62 5.99
N LEU A 26 -5.71 10.00 7.15
CA LEU A 26 -6.40 11.27 7.29
C LEU A 26 -5.37 12.40 7.43
N ASP A 27 -5.66 13.52 6.78
CA ASP A 27 -4.93 14.77 6.94
C ASP A 27 -4.90 15.19 8.41
N GLU A 28 -6.09 15.19 9.02
CA GLU A 28 -6.29 15.48 10.44
C GLU A 28 -6.65 14.18 11.18
N PRO A 29 -5.74 13.59 11.99
CA PRO A 29 -5.91 12.22 12.51
C PRO A 29 -6.89 12.11 13.69
N MET A 30 -7.43 13.23 14.16
CA MET A 30 -8.28 13.29 15.36
C MET A 30 -9.55 14.07 15.08
N ALA A 31 -10.65 13.63 15.68
CA ALA A 31 -11.95 14.30 15.62
C ALA A 31 -12.60 14.32 17.01
N SER A 32 -13.37 15.38 17.29
CA SER A 32 -14.15 15.47 18.52
C SER A 32 -15.34 14.51 18.47
N ALA A 33 -15.54 13.75 19.54
CA ALA A 33 -16.67 12.82 19.64
C ALA A 33 -18.01 13.56 19.56
N GLY A 34 -18.93 13.04 18.75
CA GLY A 34 -20.27 13.62 18.57
C GLY A 34 -20.33 14.87 17.67
N ALA A 35 -19.21 15.31 17.09
CA ALA A 35 -19.18 16.45 16.17
C ALA A 35 -19.09 16.01 14.70
N TYR A 36 -19.48 16.91 13.79
CA TYR A 36 -19.21 16.74 12.36
C TYR A 36 -17.71 16.88 12.09
N TYR A 37 -17.17 15.99 11.26
CA TYR A 37 -15.76 15.97 10.87
C TYR A 37 -15.63 15.98 9.34
N LYS A 38 -14.78 16.88 8.82
CA LYS A 38 -14.41 16.90 7.41
C LYS A 38 -13.18 16.01 7.21
N ALA A 39 -13.41 14.78 6.75
CA ALA A 39 -12.32 13.86 6.42
C ALA A 39 -11.64 14.27 5.10
N VAL A 40 -10.32 14.40 5.14
CA VAL A 40 -9.47 14.58 3.95
C VAL A 40 -8.51 13.41 3.89
N PHE A 41 -8.66 12.57 2.88
CA PHE A 41 -7.83 11.39 2.68
C PHE A 41 -6.57 11.74 1.87
N ARG A 42 -5.39 11.36 2.37
CA ARG A 42 -4.13 11.40 1.63
C ARG A 42 -3.84 10.02 1.06
N VAL A 43 -3.79 9.92 -0.27
CA VAL A 43 -3.50 8.67 -1.01
C VAL A 43 -2.08 8.77 -1.57
N PRO A 44 -1.09 8.05 -0.99
CA PRO A 44 0.33 8.34 -1.21
C PRO A 44 0.85 7.90 -2.58
N HIS A 45 0.37 6.78 -3.12
CA HIS A 45 0.78 6.25 -4.42
C HIS A 45 -0.25 5.26 -4.96
N GLY A 46 -0.16 4.91 -6.25
CA GLY A 46 -0.78 3.71 -6.81
C GLY A 46 0.24 2.57 -7.00
N CYS A 47 -0.12 1.47 -7.64
CA CYS A 47 0.76 0.31 -7.79
C CYS A 47 1.82 0.52 -8.89
N ASP A 48 3.09 0.26 -8.59
CA ASP A 48 4.20 0.26 -9.57
C ASP A 48 4.21 1.47 -10.53
N GLY A 49 3.96 2.67 -10.00
CA GLY A 49 3.92 3.93 -10.77
C GLY A 49 2.62 4.19 -11.52
N SER A 50 1.66 3.26 -11.49
CA SER A 50 0.31 3.46 -12.00
C SER A 50 -0.50 4.38 -11.08
N PRO A 51 -1.42 5.21 -11.62
CA PRO A 51 -2.26 6.10 -10.80
C PRO A 51 -3.38 5.35 -10.08
N THR A 52 -3.87 5.91 -8.97
CA THR A 52 -5.12 5.48 -8.32
C THR A 52 -6.31 6.02 -9.11
N THR A 53 -7.23 5.15 -9.53
CA THR A 53 -8.34 5.50 -10.43
C THR A 53 -9.70 5.58 -9.73
N SER A 54 -9.84 5.01 -8.54
CA SER A 54 -11.08 5.01 -7.77
C SER A 54 -10.79 4.90 -6.27
N VAL A 55 -11.64 5.53 -5.46
CA VAL A 55 -11.66 5.43 -3.99
C VAL A 55 -13.12 5.36 -3.55
N SER A 56 -13.42 4.40 -2.68
CA SER A 56 -14.75 4.20 -2.06
C SER A 56 -14.60 4.21 -0.54
N VAL A 57 -15.60 4.75 0.16
CA VAL A 57 -15.65 4.87 1.63
C VAL A 57 -16.90 4.22 2.20
#